data_AF-A0A0D2I8W8-F1
#
_entry.id   AF-A0A0D2I8W8-F1
#
_cell.length_a   1.000
_cell.length_b   1.000
_cell.length_c   1.000
_cell.angle_alpha   90.00
_cell.angle_beta   90.00
_cell.angle_gamma   90.00
#
_symmetry.space_group_name_H-M   'P 1'
#
loop_
_entity.id
_entity.type
_entity.pdbx_description
1 polymer ?
#
loop_
_entity_poly.entity_id
_entity_poly.type
_entity_poly.pdbx_seq_one_letter_code
_entity_poly.pdbx_strand_id
1 'polypeptide(L)'
;MGLDTALEYQNECIRDLLRCSIDPEQIQNVDLLAASIILRTDEEMDTRCHEGRTDKELFLRVTGAFMEAQTPLAAAVPHSPPQPYEALVSKDFEPLTAASDVVGEKTHLEASMHGVYSTSNQQVLPAIPTSQGSEAEGLREACFWIALRQEIHASFMSQRAFTFTLSKFDSFRNLSPTSDAVWADRIVIFHADVLEYCYPLLPNTGMYHDRWHKLKSQATCLEFSLSSSFHPIYFQGGDPDRGQRLPEIWYLDTCHVTAATYIELTKILLAALTQNDRSSVVGT
;
A
#
# COMPACT_ATOMS: atom_id res chain seq x y z
N MET A 1 11.78 -16.60 33.34
CA MET A 1 11.69 -15.22 33.88
C MET A 1 11.98 -14.24 32.74
N GLY A 2 11.10 -14.19 31.73
CA GLY A 2 11.33 -13.38 30.54
C GLY A 2 10.19 -13.42 29.53
N LEU A 3 9.63 -14.61 29.26
CA LEU A 3 8.44 -14.74 28.39
C LEU A 3 7.17 -14.23 29.11
N ASP A 4 6.97 -14.68 30.36
CA ASP A 4 5.78 -14.35 31.16
C ASP A 4 5.62 -12.83 31.35
N THR A 5 6.71 -12.13 31.66
CA THR A 5 6.72 -10.67 31.90
C THR A 5 6.48 -9.86 30.62
N ALA A 6 6.89 -10.35 29.46
CA ALA A 6 6.61 -9.70 28.17
C ALA A 6 5.12 -9.82 27.81
N LEU A 7 4.56 -11.02 27.98
CA LEU A 7 3.13 -11.29 27.76
C LEU A 7 2.24 -10.53 28.75
N GLU A 8 2.64 -10.42 30.02
CA GLU A 8 1.97 -9.59 31.02
C GLU A 8 1.92 -8.11 30.57
N TYR A 9 3.06 -7.57 30.13
CA TYR A 9 3.15 -6.18 29.65
C TYR A 9 2.26 -5.93 28.41
N GLN A 10 2.31 -6.81 27.42
CA GLN A 10 1.46 -6.73 26.22
C GLN A 10 -0.03 -6.72 26.60
N ASN A 11 -0.46 -7.58 27.53
CA ASN A 11 -1.84 -7.65 27.99
C ASN A 11 -2.30 -6.43 28.81
N GLU A 12 -1.41 -5.72 29.51
CA GLU A 12 -1.72 -4.42 30.12
C GLU A 12 -1.85 -3.33 29.03
N CYS A 13 -0.92 -3.26 28.07
CA CYS A 13 -0.97 -2.29 26.97
C CYS A 13 -2.26 -2.42 26.13
N ILE A 14 -2.70 -3.66 25.84
CA ILE A 14 -3.97 -3.92 25.13
C ILE A 14 -5.16 -3.40 25.94
N ARG A 15 -5.16 -3.57 27.27
CA ARG A 15 -6.24 -3.07 28.14
C ARG A 15 -6.28 -1.55 28.23
N ASP A 16 -5.14 -0.88 28.22
CA ASP A 16 -5.09 0.58 28.18
C ASP A 16 -5.48 1.14 26.80
N LEU A 17 -5.03 0.54 25.70
CA LEU A 17 -5.51 0.90 24.36
C LEU A 17 -7.03 0.71 24.22
N LEU A 18 -7.60 -0.34 24.81
CA LEU A 18 -9.05 -0.55 24.83
C LEU A 18 -9.78 0.59 25.56
N ARG A 19 -9.26 1.06 26.71
CA ARG A 19 -9.81 2.23 27.43
C ARG A 19 -9.77 3.48 26.55
N CYS A 20 -8.61 3.76 25.94
CA CYS A 20 -8.45 4.91 25.06
C CYS A 20 -9.30 4.83 23.77
N SER A 21 -9.58 3.63 23.25
CA SER A 21 -10.44 3.46 22.06
C SER A 21 -11.93 3.78 22.30
N ILE A 22 -12.32 3.99 23.56
CA ILE A 22 -13.69 4.36 23.97
C ILE A 22 -13.73 5.84 24.38
N ASP A 23 -12.57 6.46 24.64
CA ASP A 23 -12.44 7.85 25.07
C ASP A 23 -12.43 8.80 23.85
N PRO A 24 -13.42 9.70 23.72
CA PRO A 24 -13.51 10.62 22.58
C PRO A 24 -12.37 11.65 22.53
N GLU A 25 -11.65 11.89 23.63
CA GLU A 25 -10.47 12.77 23.64
C GLU A 25 -9.21 12.04 23.14
N GLN A 26 -9.14 10.71 23.31
CA GLN A 26 -7.97 9.90 22.95
C GLN A 26 -8.09 9.16 21.61
N ILE A 27 -9.30 8.94 21.10
CA ILE A 27 -9.52 8.18 19.85
C ILE A 27 -8.85 8.83 18.61
N GLN A 28 -8.60 10.13 18.64
CA GLN A 28 -7.89 10.89 17.59
C GLN A 28 -6.36 10.98 17.81
N ASN A 29 -5.83 10.32 18.85
CA ASN A 29 -4.40 10.34 19.14
C ASN A 29 -3.64 9.42 18.17
N VAL A 30 -2.74 10.01 17.38
CA VAL A 30 -1.95 9.31 16.36
C VAL A 30 -0.95 8.33 16.98
N ASP A 31 -0.39 8.66 18.16
CA ASP A 31 0.56 7.80 18.87
C ASP A 31 -0.12 6.51 19.36
N LEU A 32 -1.41 6.57 19.71
CA LEU A 32 -2.19 5.40 20.13
C LEU A 32 -2.57 4.51 18.94
N LEU A 33 -2.88 5.11 17.79
CA LEU A 33 -3.03 4.36 16.53
C LEU A 33 -1.71 3.66 16.17
N ALA A 34 -0.58 4.37 16.21
CA ALA A 34 0.75 3.82 15.95
C ALA A 34 1.10 2.67 16.92
N ALA A 35 0.86 2.84 18.22
CA ALA A 35 1.05 1.80 19.22
C ALA A 35 0.18 0.56 18.96
N SER A 36 -1.08 0.73 18.55
CA SER A 36 -1.97 -0.38 18.20
C SER A 36 -1.44 -1.18 16.99
N ILE A 37 -0.88 -0.51 15.99
CA ILE A 37 -0.31 -1.14 14.78
C ILE A 37 0.96 -1.93 15.10
N ILE A 38 1.82 -1.39 15.97
CA ILE A 38 3.07 -2.05 16.39
C ILE A 38 2.73 -3.33 17.16
N LEU A 39 1.86 -3.23 18.17
CA LEU A 39 1.42 -4.38 18.96
C LEU A 39 0.67 -5.43 18.11
N ARG A 40 -0.03 -5.01 17.06
CA ARG A 40 -0.65 -5.94 16.08
C ARG A 40 0.40 -6.73 15.31
N THR A 41 1.44 -6.05 14.88
CA THR A 41 2.54 -6.67 14.13
C THR A 41 3.26 -7.70 14.99
N ASP A 42 3.49 -7.37 16.26
CA ASP A 42 4.09 -8.25 17.26
C ASP A 42 3.24 -9.51 17.48
N GLU A 43 1.92 -9.36 17.69
CA GLU A 43 0.98 -10.49 17.82
C GLU A 43 0.89 -11.36 16.54
N GLU A 44 0.88 -10.74 15.35
CA GLU A 44 0.85 -11.45 14.06
C GLU A 44 2.16 -12.20 13.77
N MET A 45 3.30 -11.78 14.35
CA MET A 45 4.56 -12.52 14.28
C MET A 45 4.64 -13.64 15.32
N ASP A 46 4.26 -13.37 16.58
CA ASP A 46 4.32 -14.31 17.71
C ASP A 46 3.12 -15.28 17.78
N THR A 47 2.70 -15.78 16.62
CA THR A 47 1.63 -16.77 16.39
C THR A 47 1.70 -18.07 17.20
N ARG A 48 2.76 -18.29 17.99
CA ARG A 48 2.95 -19.44 18.89
C ARG A 48 2.59 -19.17 20.35
N CYS A 49 2.34 -17.93 20.76
CA CYS A 49 2.13 -17.57 22.18
C CYS A 49 0.68 -17.20 22.57
N HIS A 50 -0.19 -16.79 21.63
CA HIS A 50 -1.55 -16.34 21.95
C HIS A 50 -2.63 -17.40 21.58
N GLU A 51 -3.01 -18.24 22.56
CA GLU A 51 -4.08 -19.26 22.42
C GLU A 51 -5.51 -18.69 22.58
N GLY A 52 -5.65 -17.44 23.03
CA GLY A 52 -6.94 -16.75 23.17
C GLY A 52 -7.50 -16.22 21.85
N ARG A 53 -8.51 -16.90 21.27
CA ARG A 53 -9.28 -16.39 20.11
C ARG A 53 -9.98 -15.05 20.41
N THR A 54 -10.40 -14.86 21.66
CA THR A 54 -11.14 -13.67 22.12
C THR A 54 -10.26 -12.43 22.14
N ASP A 55 -9.00 -12.55 22.56
CA ASP A 55 -8.10 -11.41 22.72
C ASP A 55 -7.71 -10.82 21.36
N LYS A 56 -7.45 -11.70 20.38
CA LYS A 56 -7.33 -11.37 18.96
C LYS A 56 -8.53 -10.56 18.45
N GLU A 57 -9.74 -11.03 18.73
CA GLU A 57 -10.95 -10.33 18.28
C GLU A 57 -11.13 -8.95 18.97
N LEU A 58 -10.79 -8.85 20.26
CA LEU A 58 -10.79 -7.58 20.98
C LEU A 58 -9.77 -6.60 20.39
N PHE A 59 -8.56 -7.07 20.10
CA PHE A 59 -7.49 -6.22 19.60
C PHE A 59 -7.73 -5.74 18.16
N LEU A 60 -8.35 -6.58 17.33
CA LEU A 60 -8.87 -6.21 16.01
C LEU A 60 -9.96 -5.13 16.08
N ARG A 61 -10.80 -5.15 17.12
CA ARG A 61 -11.81 -4.10 17.36
C ARG A 61 -11.18 -2.79 17.83
N VAL A 62 -10.18 -2.85 18.73
CA VAL A 62 -9.42 -1.68 19.19
C VAL A 62 -8.72 -0.98 18.02
N THR A 63 -7.98 -1.75 17.20
CA THR A 63 -7.32 -1.21 16.00
C THR A 63 -8.33 -0.62 15.02
N GLY A 64 -9.45 -1.33 14.78
CA GLY A 64 -10.53 -0.87 13.92
C GLY A 64 -11.17 0.45 14.39
N ALA A 65 -11.33 0.65 15.71
CA ALA A 65 -11.88 1.89 16.27
C ALA A 65 -10.95 3.10 16.02
N PHE A 66 -9.64 2.97 16.29
CA PHE A 66 -8.68 4.03 16.00
C PHE A 66 -8.61 4.36 14.50
N MET A 67 -8.54 3.33 13.65
CA MET A 67 -8.60 3.51 12.19
C MET A 67 -9.87 4.24 11.74
N GLU A 68 -11.03 3.82 12.23
CA GLU A 68 -12.32 4.34 11.79
C GLU A 68 -12.54 5.81 12.20
N ALA A 69 -11.91 6.25 13.29
CA ALA A 69 -11.91 7.64 13.73
C ALA A 69 -10.90 8.52 12.98
N GLN A 70 -9.76 7.95 12.58
CA GLN A 70 -8.62 8.66 11.97
C GLN A 70 -8.53 8.52 10.44
N THR A 71 -9.60 8.04 9.79
CA THR A 71 -9.68 7.89 8.32
C THR A 71 -9.27 9.20 7.60
N PRO A 72 -8.26 9.17 6.70
CA PRO A 72 -7.87 10.34 5.95
C PRO A 72 -8.97 10.76 4.98
N LEU A 73 -9.26 12.06 4.93
CA LEU A 73 -10.00 12.63 3.80
C LEU A 73 -9.08 12.54 2.57
N ALA A 74 -9.54 12.01 1.44
CA ALA A 74 -8.76 11.98 0.20
C ALA A 74 -8.68 13.36 -0.49
N ALA A 75 -8.57 14.43 0.29
CA ALA A 75 -8.54 15.80 -0.20
C ALA A 75 -7.12 16.22 -0.56
N ALA A 76 -6.91 16.47 -1.85
CA ALA A 76 -5.85 17.34 -2.37
C ALA A 76 -4.41 16.98 -1.99
N VAL A 77 -3.95 15.78 -2.40
CA VAL A 77 -2.52 15.60 -2.71
C VAL A 77 -2.14 16.67 -3.75
N PRO A 78 -1.21 17.61 -3.46
CA PRO A 78 -0.84 18.62 -4.42
C PRO A 78 -0.22 17.97 -5.65
N HIS A 79 -0.86 18.13 -6.81
CA HIS A 79 -0.39 17.54 -8.06
C HIS A 79 0.96 18.15 -8.47
N SER A 80 2.04 17.43 -8.20
CA SER A 80 3.14 17.37 -9.16
C SER A 80 2.70 16.36 -10.23
N PRO A 81 2.52 16.76 -11.50
CA PRO A 81 2.36 15.77 -12.56
C PRO A 81 3.60 14.87 -12.57
N PRO A 82 3.48 13.57 -12.90
CA PRO A 82 4.67 12.80 -13.23
C PRO A 82 5.40 13.57 -14.33
N GLN A 83 6.66 13.96 -14.08
CA GLN A 83 7.48 14.44 -15.18
C GLN A 83 7.45 13.34 -16.25
N PRO A 84 7.31 13.69 -17.54
CA PRO A 84 7.47 12.70 -18.59
C PRO A 84 8.81 12.03 -18.34
N TYR A 85 8.80 10.73 -18.04
CA TYR A 85 10.01 9.96 -18.14
C TYR A 85 10.30 9.89 -19.64
N GLU A 86 11.02 10.89 -20.15
CA GLU A 86 11.77 10.69 -21.38
C GLU A 86 12.67 9.51 -21.05
N ALA A 87 12.38 8.38 -21.71
CA ALA A 87 12.99 7.12 -21.35
C ALA A 87 14.51 7.31 -21.36
N LEU A 88 15.15 6.99 -20.23
CA LEU A 88 16.59 6.75 -20.17
C LEU A 88 16.90 5.42 -20.89
N VAL A 89 16.52 5.37 -22.17
CA VAL A 89 17.26 4.64 -23.19
C VAL A 89 18.62 5.31 -23.24
N SER A 90 19.51 4.84 -22.36
CA SER A 90 20.94 5.04 -22.54
C SER A 90 21.28 4.63 -23.96
N LYS A 91 21.62 5.61 -24.81
CA LYS A 91 22.07 5.34 -26.19
C LYS A 91 23.44 4.67 -26.25
N ASP A 92 24.05 4.45 -25.09
CA ASP A 92 25.38 3.89 -24.90
C ASP A 92 25.32 2.43 -24.44
N PHE A 93 24.79 1.55 -25.29
CA PHE A 93 25.09 0.12 -25.22
C PHE A 93 25.19 -0.50 -26.63
N GLU A 94 26.16 0.01 -27.40
CA GLU A 94 26.65 -0.64 -28.62
C GLU A 94 27.25 -2.02 -28.30
N PRO A 95 26.90 -3.10 -29.02
CA PRO A 95 27.48 -4.42 -28.80
C PRO A 95 28.95 -4.46 -29.23
N LEU A 96 29.84 -4.96 -28.36
CA LEU A 96 31.25 -5.14 -28.69
C LEU A 96 31.46 -6.22 -29.76
N THR A 97 31.59 -5.82 -31.03
CA THR A 97 32.07 -6.69 -32.12
C THR A 97 33.17 -6.06 -32.97
N ALA A 98 34.34 -6.70 -32.91
CA ALA A 98 35.44 -6.70 -33.89
C ALA A 98 36.20 -5.38 -34.18
N ALA A 99 37.52 -5.51 -34.25
CA ALA A 99 38.46 -4.43 -34.57
C ALA A 99 38.59 -4.17 -36.08
N SER A 100 38.92 -2.93 -36.45
CA SER A 100 40.12 -2.61 -37.26
C SER A 100 40.33 -1.09 -37.46
N ASP A 101 41.58 -0.67 -37.22
CA ASP A 101 42.40 0.27 -37.98
C ASP A 101 42.02 1.75 -38.29
N VAL A 102 42.83 2.65 -37.70
CA VAL A 102 43.74 3.62 -38.39
C VAL A 102 43.22 5.01 -38.87
N VAL A 103 43.74 6.04 -38.16
CA VAL A 103 44.14 7.41 -38.61
C VAL A 103 43.08 8.50 -38.88
N GLY A 104 43.27 9.65 -38.22
CA GLY A 104 42.62 10.95 -38.52
C GLY A 104 42.99 12.02 -37.48
N GLU A 105 43.80 13.03 -37.86
CA GLU A 105 44.44 14.02 -36.98
C GLU A 105 43.69 15.39 -36.94
N LYS A 106 44.01 16.25 -35.96
CA LYS A 106 43.85 17.74 -35.88
C LYS A 106 42.54 18.32 -35.29
N THR A 107 42.50 19.46 -34.59
CA THR A 107 43.46 20.30 -33.79
C THR A 107 42.70 21.46 -33.12
N HIS A 108 43.16 21.96 -31.95
CA HIS A 108 42.90 23.31 -31.37
C HIS A 108 41.42 23.65 -30.98
N LEU A 109 41.10 24.47 -29.98
CA LEU A 109 41.82 25.59 -29.33
C LEU A 109 41.66 25.66 -27.78
N GLU A 110 42.58 26.40 -27.14
CA GLU A 110 42.47 27.02 -25.81
C GLU A 110 41.62 28.34 -25.89
N ALA A 111 41.23 29.07 -24.85
CA ALA A 111 41.50 29.10 -23.40
C ALA A 111 40.19 29.60 -22.69
N SER A 112 40.09 30.16 -21.46
CA SER A 112 41.05 30.60 -20.43
C SER A 112 40.35 30.65 -19.05
N MET A 113 41.15 30.77 -17.99
CA MET A 113 40.76 30.72 -16.57
C MET A 113 41.15 32.03 -15.86
N HIS A 114 40.21 32.66 -15.14
CA HIS A 114 40.42 33.65 -14.06
C HIS A 114 39.09 33.79 -13.28
N GLY A 115 39.02 34.05 -11.96
CA GLY A 115 40.09 34.17 -10.98
C GLY A 115 39.73 35.03 -9.76
N VAL A 116 39.01 34.47 -8.78
CA VAL A 116 38.95 34.86 -7.33
C VAL A 116 38.35 36.25 -6.97
N TYR A 117 37.49 36.29 -5.94
CA TYR A 117 37.61 37.11 -4.69
C TYR A 117 36.29 37.11 -3.89
N SER A 118 36.39 36.83 -2.59
CA SER A 118 35.25 36.82 -1.66
C SER A 118 34.92 38.23 -1.13
N THR A 119 33.63 38.51 -0.92
CA THR A 119 33.18 39.50 0.07
C THR A 119 32.02 38.94 0.90
N SER A 120 32.15 39.11 2.22
CA SER A 120 31.15 38.68 3.20
C SER A 120 29.96 39.64 3.20
N ASN A 121 28.74 39.10 3.17
CA ASN A 121 27.53 39.83 3.56
C ASN A 121 26.64 38.91 4.40
N GLN A 122 26.38 39.33 5.64
CA GLN A 122 25.46 38.65 6.53
C GLN A 122 24.02 38.82 6.00
N GLN A 123 23.42 37.74 5.50
CA GLN A 123 21.98 37.66 5.32
C GLN A 123 21.37 36.90 6.49
N VAL A 124 20.44 37.57 7.18
CA VAL A 124 19.66 37.00 8.27
C VAL A 124 18.78 35.89 7.71
N LEU A 125 18.97 34.66 8.21
CA LEU A 125 18.06 33.55 7.92
C LEU A 125 16.65 33.90 8.42
N PRO A 126 15.61 33.87 7.56
CA PRO A 126 14.23 33.89 8.06
C PRO A 126 13.99 32.58 8.83
N ALA A 127 13.29 32.67 9.95
CA ALA A 127 12.98 31.50 10.76
C ALA A 127 12.14 30.50 9.94
N ILE A 128 12.58 29.24 9.93
CA ILE A 128 11.79 28.13 9.36
C ILE A 128 10.51 28.02 10.19
N PRO A 129 9.30 28.14 9.60
CA PRO A 129 8.08 27.83 10.32
C PRO A 129 8.07 26.33 10.63
N THR A 130 8.10 25.98 11.91
CA THR A 130 8.08 24.59 12.39
C THR A 130 6.86 23.84 11.86
N SER A 131 7.09 22.86 10.97
CA SER A 131 6.10 22.11 10.21
C SER A 131 5.37 21.02 11.01
N GLN A 132 5.13 21.23 12.32
CA GLN A 132 4.58 20.19 13.20
C GLN A 132 3.19 19.69 12.82
N GLY A 133 2.42 20.47 12.04
CA GLY A 133 1.21 19.95 11.40
C GLY A 133 1.52 18.82 10.41
N SER A 134 2.39 19.08 9.42
CA SER A 134 2.63 18.18 8.29
C SER A 134 3.17 16.79 8.69
N GLU A 135 3.96 16.71 9.76
CA GLU A 135 4.53 15.43 10.23
C GLU A 135 3.46 14.55 10.91
N ALA A 136 2.60 15.14 11.74
CA ALA A 136 1.50 14.44 12.38
C ALA A 136 0.42 13.98 11.38
N GLU A 137 0.25 14.71 10.28
CA GLU A 137 -0.63 14.28 9.17
C GLU A 137 -0.03 13.12 8.39
N GLY A 138 1.25 13.19 8.02
CA GLY A 138 1.94 12.10 7.31
C GLY A 138 2.06 10.82 8.14
N LEU A 139 2.32 10.92 9.45
CA LEU A 139 2.34 9.76 10.35
C LEU A 139 0.95 9.11 10.44
N ARG A 140 -0.11 9.92 10.62
CA ARG A 140 -1.50 9.43 10.67
C ARG A 140 -1.90 8.70 9.39
N GLU A 141 -1.57 9.25 8.23
CA GLU A 141 -1.83 8.64 6.93
C GLU A 141 -1.06 7.32 6.76
N ALA A 142 0.24 7.30 7.09
CA ALA A 142 1.06 6.09 7.04
C ALA A 142 0.51 4.99 7.98
N CYS A 143 0.18 5.35 9.22
CA CYS A 143 -0.44 4.45 10.19
C CYS A 143 -1.77 3.90 9.68
N PHE A 144 -2.66 4.75 9.15
CA PHE A 144 -3.92 4.32 8.55
C PHE A 144 -3.71 3.28 7.42
N TRP A 145 -2.82 3.55 6.47
CA TRP A 145 -2.55 2.62 5.35
C TRP A 145 -1.86 1.33 5.77
N ILE A 146 -1.08 1.31 6.86
CA ILE A 146 -0.55 0.07 7.43
C ILE A 146 -1.69 -0.72 8.09
N ALA A 147 -2.47 -0.09 8.98
CA ALA A 147 -3.55 -0.73 9.71
C ALA A 147 -4.64 -1.30 8.77
N LEU A 148 -4.98 -0.59 7.70
CA LEU A 148 -5.90 -1.06 6.67
C LEU A 148 -5.39 -2.30 5.93
N ARG A 149 -4.11 -2.34 5.56
CA ARG A 149 -3.52 -3.49 4.89
C ARG A 149 -3.41 -4.70 5.82
N GLN A 150 -3.10 -4.49 7.11
CA GLN A 150 -3.17 -5.53 8.14
C GLN A 150 -4.60 -6.06 8.31
N GLU A 151 -5.61 -5.19 8.30
CA GLU A 151 -7.00 -5.62 8.40
C GLU A 151 -7.49 -6.41 7.19
N ILE A 152 -7.15 -5.94 5.98
CA ILE A 152 -7.39 -6.66 4.72
C ILE A 152 -6.75 -8.05 4.76
N HIS A 153 -5.49 -8.14 5.20
CA HIS A 153 -4.78 -9.41 5.35
C HIS A 153 -5.45 -10.34 6.37
N ALA A 154 -5.83 -9.84 7.55
CA ALA A 154 -6.50 -10.62 8.58
C ALA A 154 -7.91 -11.06 8.17
N SER A 155 -8.66 -10.23 7.43
CA SER A 155 -9.95 -10.57 6.83
C SER A 155 -9.81 -11.72 5.84
N PHE A 156 -8.83 -11.65 4.93
CA PHE A 156 -8.54 -12.69 3.95
C PHE A 156 -8.10 -14.01 4.61
N MET A 157 -7.12 -13.96 5.52
CA MET A 157 -6.58 -15.15 6.18
C MET A 157 -7.58 -15.84 7.12
N SER A 158 -8.43 -15.07 7.80
CA SER A 158 -9.44 -15.61 8.75
C SER A 158 -10.83 -15.78 8.13
N GLN A 159 -11.01 -15.48 6.84
CA GLN A 159 -12.29 -15.52 6.11
C GLN A 159 -13.43 -14.79 6.84
N ARG A 160 -13.15 -13.59 7.34
CA ARG A 160 -14.05 -12.81 8.19
C ARG A 160 -14.39 -11.44 7.61
N ALA A 161 -15.54 -10.91 8.01
CA ALA A 161 -15.90 -9.52 7.76
C ALA A 161 -14.90 -8.55 8.43
N PHE A 162 -14.81 -7.34 7.88
CA PHE A 162 -14.09 -6.20 8.45
C PHE A 162 -14.69 -5.78 9.80
N THR A 163 -13.86 -5.22 10.69
CA THR A 163 -14.32 -4.65 11.97
C THR A 163 -14.90 -3.24 11.86
N PHE A 164 -14.76 -2.59 10.70
CA PHE A 164 -15.27 -1.23 10.39
C PHE A 164 -16.02 -1.19 9.05
N THR A 165 -16.71 -0.09 8.77
CA THR A 165 -17.52 0.08 7.55
C THR A 165 -16.72 0.71 6.40
N LEU A 166 -16.71 0.09 5.21
CA LEU A 166 -15.96 0.58 4.04
C LEU A 166 -16.53 1.87 3.39
N SER A 167 -17.70 2.36 3.81
CA SER A 167 -18.36 3.54 3.22
C SER A 167 -17.55 4.83 3.37
N LYS A 168 -16.71 4.96 4.41
CA LYS A 168 -15.86 6.14 4.60
C LYS A 168 -14.82 6.35 3.50
N PHE A 169 -14.58 5.34 2.65
CA PHE A 169 -13.58 5.38 1.58
C PHE A 169 -14.16 5.71 0.19
N ASP A 170 -15.40 6.23 0.10
CA ASP A 170 -16.04 6.59 -1.17
C ASP A 170 -15.21 7.54 -2.05
N SER A 171 -14.41 8.39 -1.41
CA SER A 171 -13.46 9.28 -2.05
C SER A 171 -12.38 8.55 -2.88
N PHE A 172 -12.03 7.31 -2.51
CA PHE A 172 -11.10 6.43 -3.24
C PHE A 172 -11.79 5.59 -4.33
N ARG A 173 -13.12 5.61 -4.45
CA ARG A 173 -13.86 4.79 -5.44
C ARG A 173 -14.01 5.45 -6.82
N ASN A 174 -13.30 6.55 -7.06
CA ASN A 174 -13.34 7.28 -8.33
C ASN A 174 -12.13 6.92 -9.22
N LEU A 175 -12.26 7.13 -10.53
CA LEU A 175 -11.23 6.80 -11.54
C LEU A 175 -10.58 8.04 -12.16
N SER A 176 -10.59 9.20 -11.50
CA SER A 176 -9.93 10.40 -12.03
C SER A 176 -8.41 10.24 -12.07
N PRO A 177 -7.69 10.80 -13.06
CA PRO A 177 -6.22 10.78 -13.06
C PRO A 177 -5.65 11.37 -11.76
N THR A 178 -4.70 10.66 -11.16
CA THR A 178 -4.06 11.00 -9.88
C THR A 178 -2.64 10.42 -9.85
N SER A 179 -1.88 10.65 -8.77
CA SER A 179 -0.55 10.06 -8.58
C SER A 179 -0.59 8.54 -8.38
N ASP A 180 0.51 7.86 -8.71
CA ASP A 180 0.59 6.40 -8.63
C ASP A 180 0.45 5.87 -7.19
N ALA A 181 0.84 6.64 -6.18
CA ALA A 181 0.56 6.33 -4.77
C ALA A 181 -0.94 6.24 -4.50
N VAL A 182 -1.71 7.28 -4.87
CA VAL A 182 -3.17 7.27 -4.69
C VAL A 182 -3.83 6.19 -5.54
N TRP A 183 -3.31 5.89 -6.74
CA TRP A 183 -3.82 4.75 -7.53
C TRP A 183 -3.60 3.41 -6.82
N ALA A 184 -2.46 3.19 -6.17
CA ALA A 184 -2.23 2.00 -5.35
C ALA A 184 -3.23 1.92 -4.18
N ASP A 185 -3.49 3.04 -3.50
CA ASP A 185 -4.50 3.11 -2.43
C ASP A 185 -5.92 2.78 -2.91
N ARG A 186 -6.31 3.29 -4.09
CA ARG A 186 -7.59 2.95 -4.72
C ARG A 186 -7.71 1.46 -5.03
N ILE A 187 -6.62 0.81 -5.45
CA ILE A 187 -6.57 -0.64 -5.68
C ILE A 187 -6.71 -1.40 -4.36
N VAL A 188 -6.08 -0.96 -3.27
CA VAL A 188 -6.24 -1.54 -1.93
C VAL A 188 -7.70 -1.46 -1.47
N ILE A 189 -8.35 -0.30 -1.65
CA ILE A 189 -9.78 -0.12 -1.33
C ILE A 189 -10.68 -0.98 -2.22
N PHE A 190 -10.39 -1.10 -3.53
CA PHE A 190 -11.15 -1.97 -4.41
C PHE A 190 -11.01 -3.47 -4.03
N HIS A 191 -9.83 -3.89 -3.57
CA HIS A 191 -9.65 -5.23 -3.03
C HIS A 191 -10.47 -5.44 -1.74
N ALA A 192 -10.57 -4.43 -0.87
CA ALA A 192 -11.45 -4.47 0.30
C ALA A 192 -12.94 -4.59 -0.08
N ASP A 193 -13.40 -3.89 -1.12
CA ASP A 193 -14.77 -4.02 -1.64
C ASP A 193 -15.11 -5.44 -2.13
N VAL A 194 -14.11 -6.15 -2.66
CA VAL A 194 -14.21 -7.56 -3.07
C VAL A 194 -14.18 -8.50 -1.86
N LEU A 195 -13.38 -8.23 -0.84
CA LEU A 195 -13.39 -8.99 0.42
C LEU A 195 -14.71 -8.80 1.19
N GLU A 196 -15.30 -7.61 1.22
CA GLU A 196 -16.62 -7.36 1.82
C GLU A 196 -17.73 -8.14 1.09
N TYR A 197 -17.57 -8.37 -0.22
CA TYR A 197 -18.45 -9.26 -0.98
C TYR A 197 -18.24 -10.75 -0.62
N CYS A 198 -17.00 -11.19 -0.41
CA CYS A 198 -16.68 -12.56 0.01
C CYS A 198 -17.16 -12.87 1.43
N TYR A 199 -17.00 -11.92 2.35
CA TYR A 199 -17.21 -12.08 3.80
C TYR A 199 -18.15 -10.99 4.34
N PRO A 200 -19.44 -10.99 3.93
CA PRO A 200 -20.37 -9.93 4.29
C PRO A 200 -20.74 -9.99 5.78
N LEU A 201 -20.81 -8.82 6.42
CA LEU A 201 -21.19 -8.69 7.84
C LEU A 201 -22.64 -9.11 8.11
N LEU A 202 -23.52 -8.96 7.12
CA LEU A 202 -24.93 -9.37 7.17
C LEU A 202 -25.25 -10.21 5.93
N PRO A 203 -26.05 -11.29 6.06
CA PRO A 203 -26.43 -12.12 4.92
C PRO A 203 -27.23 -11.30 3.89
N ASN A 204 -26.66 -11.16 2.69
CA ASN A 204 -27.20 -10.32 1.61
C ASN A 204 -28.54 -10.87 1.09
N THR A 205 -29.50 -10.00 0.82
CA THR A 205 -30.92 -10.30 0.57
C THR A 205 -31.23 -10.78 -0.87
N GLY A 206 -30.31 -11.50 -1.49
CA GLY A 206 -30.48 -12.11 -2.81
C GLY A 206 -29.80 -11.39 -3.99
N MET A 207 -29.10 -10.26 -3.76
CA MET A 207 -28.43 -9.48 -4.81
C MET A 207 -26.97 -9.90 -5.08
N TYR A 208 -26.56 -11.13 -4.74
CA TYR A 208 -25.17 -11.57 -4.85
C TYR A 208 -24.65 -11.55 -6.31
N HIS A 209 -25.41 -12.10 -7.25
CA HIS A 209 -25.01 -12.24 -8.66
C HIS A 209 -24.79 -10.87 -9.35
N ASP A 210 -25.72 -9.93 -9.16
CA ASP A 210 -25.61 -8.56 -9.69
C ASP A 210 -24.40 -7.82 -9.10
N ARG A 211 -24.13 -8.01 -7.80
CA ARG A 211 -22.97 -7.40 -7.12
C ARG A 211 -21.65 -7.98 -7.65
N TRP A 212 -21.56 -9.28 -7.93
CA TRP A 212 -20.37 -9.88 -8.57
C TRP A 212 -20.12 -9.31 -9.97
N HIS A 213 -21.15 -9.21 -10.82
CA HIS A 213 -21.01 -8.62 -12.15
C HIS A 213 -20.55 -7.15 -12.09
N LYS A 214 -21.07 -6.38 -11.12
CA LYS A 214 -20.64 -5.00 -10.88
C LYS A 214 -19.15 -4.94 -10.50
N LEU A 215 -18.69 -5.76 -9.55
CA LEU A 215 -17.28 -5.84 -9.16
C LEU A 215 -16.40 -6.27 -10.34
N LYS A 216 -16.82 -7.25 -11.14
CA LYS A 216 -16.07 -7.71 -12.31
C LYS A 216 -15.95 -6.62 -13.38
N SER A 217 -17.02 -5.84 -13.60
CA SER A 217 -17.00 -4.66 -14.47
C SER A 217 -16.06 -3.57 -13.95
N GLN A 218 -16.12 -3.27 -12.64
CA GLN A 218 -15.23 -2.31 -11.98
C GLN A 218 -13.76 -2.72 -12.08
N ALA A 219 -13.43 -4.00 -11.93
CA ALA A 219 -12.06 -4.51 -12.10
C ALA A 219 -11.53 -4.24 -13.53
N THR A 220 -12.35 -4.47 -14.55
CA THR A 220 -12.01 -4.17 -15.95
C THR A 220 -11.82 -2.67 -16.17
N CYS A 221 -12.72 -1.83 -15.67
CA CYS A 221 -12.60 -0.36 -15.78
C CYS A 221 -11.36 0.17 -15.04
N LEU A 222 -11.01 -0.41 -13.90
CA LEU A 222 -9.82 -0.07 -13.13
C LEU A 222 -8.55 -0.39 -13.94
N GLU A 223 -8.44 -1.61 -14.48
CA GLU A 223 -7.29 -2.05 -15.29
C GLU A 223 -7.09 -1.18 -16.54
N PHE A 224 -8.18 -0.76 -17.21
CA PHE A 224 -8.11 0.21 -18.32
C PHE A 224 -7.78 1.65 -17.92
N SER A 225 -7.87 2.00 -16.63
CA SER A 225 -7.58 3.36 -16.13
C SER A 225 -6.14 3.53 -15.63
N LEU A 226 -5.37 2.45 -15.49
CA LEU A 226 -4.01 2.51 -14.98
C LEU A 226 -3.03 3.08 -16.01
N SER A 227 -2.13 3.93 -15.52
CA SER A 227 -0.98 4.48 -16.25
C SER A 227 0.01 3.39 -16.64
N SER A 228 0.84 3.67 -17.64
CA SER A 228 1.92 2.76 -18.05
C SER A 228 2.96 2.51 -16.95
N SER A 229 3.06 3.37 -15.93
CA SER A 229 3.94 3.19 -14.76
C SER A 229 3.61 1.96 -13.91
N PHE A 230 2.37 1.44 -13.97
CA PHE A 230 2.00 0.18 -13.30
C PHE A 230 2.47 -1.10 -14.01
N HIS A 231 3.13 -0.99 -15.16
CA HIS A 231 3.75 -2.15 -15.81
C HIS A 231 5.11 -2.46 -15.17
N PRO A 232 5.53 -3.74 -15.08
CA PRO A 232 6.87 -4.08 -14.66
C PRO A 232 7.95 -3.41 -15.52
N ILE A 233 8.98 -2.87 -14.88
CA ILE A 233 10.19 -2.38 -15.56
C ILE A 233 11.13 -3.54 -15.93
N TYR A 234 10.96 -4.69 -15.28
CA TYR A 234 11.69 -5.92 -15.54
C TYR A 234 10.80 -7.14 -15.28
N PHE A 235 10.95 -8.17 -16.12
CA PHE A 235 10.33 -9.47 -15.94
C PHE A 235 11.29 -10.58 -16.39
N GLN A 236 11.58 -11.51 -15.50
CA GLN A 236 12.26 -12.76 -15.78
C GLN A 236 11.35 -13.92 -15.37
N GLY A 237 11.03 -14.81 -16.32
CA GLY A 237 10.32 -16.05 -16.00
C GLY A 237 11.18 -16.99 -15.16
N GLY A 238 10.54 -17.90 -14.41
CA GLY A 238 11.27 -18.93 -13.68
C GLY A 238 12.11 -19.80 -14.61
N ASP A 239 13.38 -20.00 -14.29
CA ASP A 239 14.32 -20.93 -14.92
C ASP A 239 14.58 -22.11 -13.94
N PRO A 240 13.91 -23.26 -14.14
CA PRO A 240 14.07 -24.43 -13.29
C PRO A 240 15.49 -25.02 -13.30
N ASP A 241 16.26 -24.82 -14.36
CA ASP A 241 17.61 -25.37 -14.56
C ASP A 241 18.66 -24.51 -13.84
N ARG A 242 18.40 -23.21 -13.65
CA ARG A 242 19.13 -22.31 -12.74
C ARG A 242 18.64 -22.34 -11.29
N GLY A 243 17.63 -23.17 -10.99
CA GLY A 243 17.01 -23.24 -9.66
C GLY A 243 16.03 -22.11 -9.34
N GLN A 244 15.80 -21.17 -10.26
CA GLN A 244 14.85 -20.06 -10.12
C GLN A 244 13.43 -20.56 -10.44
N ARG A 245 12.76 -21.20 -9.48
CA ARG A 245 11.41 -21.77 -9.68
C ARG A 245 10.28 -20.74 -9.82
N LEU A 246 10.49 -19.52 -9.34
CA LEU A 246 9.52 -18.42 -9.39
C LEU A 246 10.02 -17.31 -10.32
N PRO A 247 9.11 -16.54 -10.96
CA PRO A 247 9.49 -15.38 -11.74
C PRO A 247 10.04 -14.26 -10.85
N GLU A 248 10.94 -13.47 -11.41
CA GLU A 248 11.41 -12.21 -10.83
C GLU A 248 10.78 -11.04 -11.60
N ILE A 249 10.18 -10.10 -10.88
CA ILE A 249 9.40 -8.99 -11.44
C ILE A 249 9.79 -7.73 -10.69
N TRP A 250 10.30 -6.71 -11.38
CA TRP A 250 10.63 -5.42 -10.77
C TRP A 250 9.65 -4.35 -11.22
N TYR A 251 9.31 -3.47 -10.30
CA TYR A 251 8.47 -2.30 -10.52
C TYR A 251 9.23 -1.03 -10.12
N LEU A 252 8.74 0.12 -10.58
CA LEU A 252 9.41 1.42 -10.36
C LEU A 252 9.45 1.86 -8.89
N ASP A 253 8.44 1.50 -8.09
CA ASP A 253 8.35 1.84 -6.66
C ASP A 253 7.46 0.81 -5.91
N THR A 254 7.57 0.78 -4.59
CA THR A 254 6.76 0.05 -3.61
C THR A 254 5.25 0.23 -3.78
N CYS A 255 4.77 1.41 -4.20
CA CYS A 255 3.34 1.61 -4.48
C CYS A 255 2.87 0.77 -5.67
N HIS A 256 3.68 0.67 -6.73
CA HIS A 256 3.41 -0.19 -7.89
C HIS A 256 3.45 -1.68 -7.51
N VAL A 257 4.38 -2.11 -6.65
CA VAL A 257 4.41 -3.49 -6.11
C VAL A 257 3.14 -3.79 -5.30
N THR A 258 2.71 -2.84 -4.45
CA THR A 258 1.47 -2.93 -3.66
C THR A 258 0.26 -3.08 -4.57
N ALA A 259 0.12 -2.17 -5.55
CA ALA A 259 -0.91 -2.20 -6.57
C ALA A 259 -0.97 -3.54 -7.33
N ALA A 260 0.16 -4.00 -7.87
CA ALA A 260 0.22 -5.26 -8.61
C ALA A 260 -0.20 -6.47 -7.74
N THR A 261 0.26 -6.51 -6.49
CA THR A 261 -0.10 -7.56 -5.53
C THR A 261 -1.61 -7.61 -5.30
N TYR A 262 -2.25 -6.47 -5.03
CA TYR A 262 -3.69 -6.41 -4.79
C TYR A 262 -4.55 -6.60 -6.05
N ILE A 263 -4.05 -6.22 -7.24
CA ILE A 263 -4.69 -6.56 -8.52
C ILE A 263 -4.76 -8.08 -8.69
N GLU A 264 -3.64 -8.79 -8.51
CA GLU A 264 -3.61 -10.24 -8.73
C GLU A 264 -4.40 -11.01 -7.66
N LEU A 265 -4.34 -10.61 -6.38
CA LEU A 265 -5.22 -11.16 -5.34
C LEU A 265 -6.71 -10.97 -5.69
N THR A 266 -7.07 -9.79 -6.23
CA THR A 266 -8.45 -9.50 -6.67
C THR A 266 -8.87 -10.36 -7.86
N LYS A 267 -7.99 -10.54 -8.85
CA LYS A 267 -8.22 -11.42 -10.01
C LYS A 267 -8.45 -12.87 -9.57
N ILE A 268 -7.65 -13.38 -8.63
CA ILE A 268 -7.78 -14.72 -8.05
C ILE A 268 -9.14 -14.88 -7.34
N LEU A 269 -9.50 -13.95 -6.44
CA LEU A 269 -10.79 -13.98 -5.72
C LEU A 269 -11.98 -13.97 -6.69
N LEU A 270 -12.03 -13.02 -7.64
CA LEU A 270 -13.13 -12.92 -8.59
C LEU A 270 -13.26 -14.16 -9.48
N ALA A 271 -12.14 -14.81 -9.84
CA ALA A 271 -12.14 -16.06 -10.60
C ALA A 271 -12.63 -17.26 -9.78
N ALA A 272 -12.21 -17.38 -8.51
CA ALA A 272 -12.68 -18.44 -7.61
C ALA A 272 -14.20 -18.35 -7.36
N LEU A 273 -14.71 -17.13 -7.15
CA LEU A 273 -16.14 -16.87 -6.99
C LEU A 273 -16.98 -17.30 -8.22
N THR A 274 -16.42 -17.22 -9.43
CA THR A 274 -17.09 -17.67 -10.67
C THR A 274 -17.29 -19.19 -10.72
N GLN A 275 -16.42 -19.95 -10.03
CA GLN A 275 -16.55 -21.41 -9.96
C GLN A 275 -17.65 -21.83 -8.99
N ASN A 276 -17.77 -21.11 -7.86
CA ASN A 276 -18.74 -21.43 -6.82
C ASN A 276 -20.20 -21.36 -7.30
N ASP A 277 -20.49 -20.38 -8.18
CA ASP A 277 -21.79 -20.19 -8.84
C ASP A 277 -22.11 -21.29 -9.89
N ARG A 278 -21.09 -21.98 -10.42
CA ARG A 278 -21.29 -23.14 -11.30
C ARG A 278 -21.58 -24.42 -10.51
N SER A 279 -21.01 -24.56 -9.32
CA SER A 279 -21.28 -25.70 -8.43
C SER A 279 -22.66 -25.65 -7.76
N SER A 280 -23.22 -24.46 -7.50
CA SER A 280 -24.60 -24.33 -7.00
C SER A 280 -25.65 -24.71 -8.04
N VAL A 281 -25.42 -24.39 -9.32
CA VAL A 281 -26.36 -24.66 -10.44
C VAL A 281 -26.39 -26.13 -10.88
N VAL A 282 -25.34 -26.91 -10.59
CA VAL A 282 -25.26 -28.35 -10.92
C VAL A 282 -25.82 -29.25 -9.79
N GLY A 283 -26.24 -28.66 -8.67
CA GLY A 283 -26.68 -29.36 -7.46
C GLY A 283 -28.19 -29.61 -7.32
N THR A 284 -28.99 -29.42 -8.36
CA THR A 284 -30.48 -29.58 -8.35
C THR A 284 -30.99 -30.48 -9.46
#